data_AF-A0A0S8G3N6-F1
#
_entry.id   AF-A0A0S8G3N6-F1
#
_cell.length_a   1.000
_cell.length_b   1.000
_cell.length_c   1.000
_cell.angle_alpha   90.00
_cell.angle_beta   90.00
_cell.angle_gamma   90.00
#
_symmetry.space_group_name_H-M   'P 1'
#
loop_
_entity.id
_entity.type
_entity.pdbx_description
1 polymer ?
#
loop_
_entity_poly.entity_id
_entity_poly.type
_entity_poly.pdbx_seq_one_letter_code
_entity_poly.pdbx_strand_id
1 'polypeptide(L)'
;MTVSERIGASLQRIGALVLRHMYLLRGSWPRVLELMYWPTMQMVLWGFITVFLVNHSSWVAQASGVLISAVLLWDVLFRSQLGVALVFMEEMWSRNLGQLFVSPLRPTELVAALLTMSLIRTVIGVGGAALIAIPLFDYSIFSLGLPLIA
;
A
#
# COMPACT_ATOMS: atom_id res chain seq x y z
N MET A 1 23.12 25.23 20.58
CA MET A 1 21.94 24.41 20.25
C MET A 1 20.92 24.57 21.38
N THR A 2 19.92 25.42 21.16
CA THR A 2 18.97 25.87 22.17
C THR A 2 17.86 24.83 22.39
N VAL A 3 17.53 24.57 23.65
CA VAL A 3 16.51 23.59 24.12
C VAL A 3 15.12 23.81 23.51
N SER A 4 14.85 25.01 22.96
CA SER A 4 13.56 25.41 22.38
C SER A 4 13.16 24.72 21.07
N GLU A 5 14.09 24.15 20.29
CA GLU A 5 13.73 23.41 19.05
C GLU A 5 13.15 22.01 19.35
N ARG A 6 13.21 21.53 20.60
CA ARG A 6 12.74 20.19 21.00
C ARG A 6 11.22 20.08 21.16
N ILE A 7 10.47 21.15 20.85
CA ILE A 7 9.04 21.26 21.19
C ILE A 7 8.13 20.85 20.01
N GLY A 8 8.62 20.86 18.78
CA GLY A 8 7.87 20.45 17.57
C GLY A 8 8.01 18.98 17.21
N ALA A 9 7.01 18.43 16.50
CA ALA A 9 7.18 17.17 15.79
C ALA A 9 8.33 17.30 14.77
N SER A 10 9.27 16.36 14.76
CA SER A 10 10.45 16.45 13.91
C SER A 10 10.35 15.51 12.71
N LEU A 11 10.30 16.10 11.51
CA LEU A 11 10.34 15.37 10.24
C LEU A 11 11.60 14.49 10.12
N GLN A 12 12.72 14.88 10.75
CA GLN A 12 13.95 14.09 10.74
C GLN A 12 13.77 12.75 11.49
N ARG A 13 13.04 12.74 12.61
CA ARG A 13 12.79 11.52 13.39
C ARG A 13 11.86 10.56 12.67
N ILE A 14 10.81 11.10 12.06
CA ILE A 14 9.89 10.34 11.19
C ILE A 14 10.69 9.75 10.02
N GLY A 15 11.49 10.57 9.32
CA GLY A 15 12.32 10.13 8.22
C GLY A 15 13.33 9.04 8.60
N ALA A 16 13.95 9.14 9.78
CA ALA A 16 14.86 8.12 10.29
C ALA A 16 14.15 6.77 10.53
N LEU A 17 12.93 6.80 11.09
CA LEU A 17 12.12 5.59 11.25
C LEU A 17 11.70 4.99 9.90
N VAL A 18 11.24 5.82 8.96
CA VAL A 18 10.87 5.37 7.61
C VAL A 18 12.07 4.74 6.91
N LEU A 19 13.25 5.36 7.00
CA LEU A 19 14.48 4.85 6.39
C LEU A 19 14.87 3.49 6.95
N ARG A 20 14.75 3.28 8.27
CA ARG A 20 14.96 1.96 8.88
C ARG A 20 14.05 0.89 8.28
N HIS A 21 12.76 1.17 8.16
CA HIS A 21 11.81 0.23 7.56
C HIS A 21 12.07 0.01 6.06
N MET A 22 12.56 1.03 5.36
CA MET A 22 12.99 0.93 3.97
C MET A 22 14.18 -0.03 3.81
N TYR A 23 15.15 0.03 4.72
CA TYR A 23 16.29 -0.89 4.72
C TYR A 23 15.87 -2.33 5.03
N LEU A 24 14.93 -2.53 5.97
CA LEU A 24 14.35 -3.84 6.25
C LEU A 24 13.63 -4.42 5.02
N LEU A 25 12.88 -3.57 4.31
CA LEU A 25 12.20 -3.97 3.08
C LEU A 25 13.20 -4.36 1.98
N ARG A 26 14.25 -3.55 1.78
CA ARG A 26 15.30 -3.82 0.77
C ARG A 26 16.17 -5.03 1.09
N GLY A 27 16.33 -5.37 2.37
CA GLY A 27 17.13 -6.52 2.80
C GLY A 27 16.55 -7.88 2.37
N SER A 28 15.30 -7.93 1.90
CA SER A 28 14.65 -9.17 1.46
C SER A 28 13.87 -8.97 0.16
N TRP A 29 14.53 -9.23 -0.97
CA TRP A 29 13.88 -9.26 -2.30
C TRP A 29 12.58 -10.10 -2.36
N PRO A 30 12.48 -11.28 -1.70
CA PRO A 30 11.23 -12.03 -1.67
C PRO A 30 10.04 -11.25 -1.11
N ARG A 31 10.27 -10.34 -0.15
CA ARG A 31 9.22 -9.51 0.46
C ARG A 31 8.66 -8.50 -0.56
N VAL A 32 9.53 -7.92 -1.39
CA VAL A 32 9.12 -7.00 -2.46
C VAL A 32 8.32 -7.73 -3.54
N LEU A 33 8.75 -8.95 -3.91
CA LEU A 33 7.98 -9.79 -4.83
C LEU A 33 6.61 -10.17 -4.27
N GLU A 34 6.53 -10.56 -3.00
CA GLU A 34 5.26 -10.87 -2.33
C GLU A 34 4.29 -9.67 -2.33
N LEU A 35 4.83 -8.48 -2.07
CA LEU A 35 4.10 -7.21 -2.12
C LEU A 35 3.46 -6.95 -3.49
N MET A 36 4.12 -7.34 -4.58
CA MET A 36 3.61 -7.20 -5.95
C MET A 36 2.73 -8.39 -6.37
N TYR A 37 3.05 -9.59 -5.90
CA TYR A 37 2.42 -10.84 -6.31
C TYR A 37 0.92 -10.83 -6.06
N TRP A 38 0.52 -10.53 -4.81
CA TRP A 38 -0.89 -10.55 -4.43
C TRP A 38 -1.77 -9.52 -5.17
N PRO A 39 -1.40 -8.23 -5.26
CA PRO A 39 -2.17 -7.28 -6.07
C PRO A 39 -2.18 -7.63 -7.56
N THR A 40 -1.09 -8.18 -8.11
CA THR A 40 -1.07 -8.64 -9.50
C THR A 40 -2.09 -9.76 -9.72
N MET A 41 -2.11 -10.78 -8.85
CA MET A 41 -3.06 -11.88 -8.94
C MET A 41 -4.50 -11.41 -8.84
N GLN A 42 -4.80 -10.48 -7.92
CA GLN A 42 -6.15 -9.93 -7.81
C GLN A 42 -6.56 -9.14 -9.03
N MET A 43 -5.69 -8.29 -9.58
CA MET A 43 -5.98 -7.55 -10.80
C MET A 43 -6.30 -8.48 -11.97
N VAL A 44 -5.49 -9.53 -12.15
CA VAL A 44 -5.68 -10.51 -13.22
C VAL A 44 -6.99 -11.27 -13.05
N LEU A 45 -7.26 -11.76 -11.84
CA LEU A 45 -8.47 -12.50 -11.51
C LEU A 45 -9.73 -11.65 -11.76
N TRP A 46 -9.77 -10.44 -11.21
CA TRP A 46 -10.92 -9.54 -11.38
C TRP A 46 -11.06 -9.04 -12.82
N GLY A 47 -9.96 -8.85 -13.54
CA GLY A 47 -9.97 -8.55 -14.97
C GLY A 47 -10.69 -9.64 -15.77
N PHE A 48 -10.32 -10.90 -15.57
CA PHE A 48 -10.98 -12.03 -16.25
C PHE A 48 -12.44 -12.22 -15.82
N ILE A 49 -12.76 -12.09 -14.54
CA ILE A 49 -14.14 -12.16 -14.04
C ILE A 49 -15.01 -11.09 -14.71
N THR A 50 -14.49 -9.87 -14.86
CA THR A 50 -15.20 -8.78 -15.55
C THR A 50 -15.50 -9.13 -17.00
N VAL A 51 -14.49 -9.60 -17.75
CA VAL A 51 -14.66 -10.00 -19.15
C VAL A 51 -15.66 -11.15 -19.28
N PHE A 52 -15.61 -12.13 -18.40
CA PHE A 52 -16.57 -13.24 -18.39
C PHE A 52 -18.01 -12.76 -18.17
N LEU A 53 -18.25 -11.91 -17.16
CA LEU A 53 -19.60 -11.48 -16.80
C LEU A 53 -20.23 -10.57 -17.87
N VAL A 54 -19.45 -9.71 -18.52
CA VAL A 54 -19.91 -8.85 -19.62
C VAL A 54 -20.38 -9.67 -20.82
N ASN A 55 -19.71 -10.80 -21.13
CA ASN A 55 -20.03 -11.62 -22.29
C ASN A 55 -21.27 -12.53 -22.11
N HIS A 56 -21.75 -12.73 -20.87
CA HIS A 56 -22.81 -13.71 -20.59
C HIS A 56 -24.23 -13.13 -20.38
N SER A 57 -24.42 -11.84 -20.04
CA SER A 57 -25.74 -11.15 -20.06
C SER A 57 -25.65 -9.66 -19.66
N SER A 58 -26.44 -8.79 -20.30
CA SER A 58 -26.47 -7.34 -20.02
C SER A 58 -27.04 -6.97 -18.63
N TRP A 59 -27.98 -7.76 -18.10
CA TRP A 59 -28.52 -7.57 -16.74
C TRP A 59 -27.51 -8.01 -15.67
N VAL A 60 -26.80 -9.11 -15.94
CA VAL A 60 -25.70 -9.59 -15.10
C VAL A 60 -24.52 -8.60 -15.13
N ALA A 61 -24.28 -7.91 -16.25
CA ALA A 61 -23.24 -6.89 -16.36
C ALA A 61 -23.41 -5.75 -15.33
N GLN A 62 -24.63 -5.24 -15.10
CA GLN A 62 -24.87 -4.21 -14.08
C GLN A 62 -24.67 -4.74 -12.64
N ALA A 63 -25.22 -5.92 -12.32
CA ALA A 63 -25.05 -6.52 -11.00
C ALA A 63 -23.58 -6.90 -10.72
N SER A 64 -22.86 -7.36 -11.75
CA SER A 64 -21.44 -7.68 -11.67
C SER A 64 -20.57 -6.46 -11.44
N GLY A 65 -20.88 -5.32 -12.09
CA GLY A 65 -20.16 -4.07 -11.86
C GLY A 65 -20.24 -3.62 -10.40
N VAL A 66 -21.42 -3.74 -9.77
CA VAL A 66 -21.62 -3.41 -8.35
C VAL A 66 -20.84 -4.38 -7.44
N LEU A 67 -20.90 -5.69 -7.70
CA LEU A 67 -20.16 -6.69 -6.92
C LEU A 67 -18.64 -6.50 -7.02
N ILE A 68 -18.12 -6.27 -8.23
CA ILE A 68 -16.68 -6.07 -8.45
C ILE A 68 -16.23 -4.76 -7.77
N SER A 69 -17.01 -3.69 -7.89
CA SER A 69 -16.72 -2.42 -7.20
C SER A 69 -16.67 -2.60 -5.68
N ALA A 70 -17.61 -3.37 -5.11
CA ALA A 70 -17.63 -3.67 -3.67
C ALA A 70 -16.40 -4.48 -3.25
N VAL A 71 -15.99 -5.48 -4.03
CA VAL A 71 -14.81 -6.29 -3.71
C VAL A 71 -13.52 -5.49 -3.85
N LEU A 72 -13.39 -4.64 -4.87
CA LEU A 72 -12.22 -3.77 -5.03
C LEU A 72 -12.11 -2.77 -3.88
N LEU A 73 -13.22 -2.16 -3.46
CA LEU A 73 -13.25 -1.26 -2.30
C LEU A 73 -12.82 -2.00 -1.01
N TRP A 74 -13.34 -3.21 -0.82
CA TRP A 74 -12.94 -4.08 0.29
C TRP A 74 -11.45 -4.39 0.27
N ASP A 75 -10.90 -4.75 -0.89
CA ASP A 75 -9.48 -5.08 -1.04
C ASP A 75 -8.58 -3.89 -0.68
N VAL A 76 -8.95 -2.67 -1.13
CA VAL A 76 -8.23 -1.43 -0.81
C VAL A 76 -8.27 -1.15 0.70
N LEU A 77 -9.45 -1.27 1.33
CA LEU A 77 -9.61 -1.08 2.77
C LEU A 77 -8.75 -2.09 3.55
N PHE A 78 -8.86 -3.36 3.20
CA PHE A 78 -8.17 -4.46 3.87
C PHE A 78 -6.64 -4.31 3.76
N ARG A 79 -6.12 -3.96 2.58
CA ARG A 79 -4.68 -3.71 2.38
C ARG A 79 -4.17 -2.50 3.16
N SER A 80 -4.96 -1.43 3.25
CA SER A 80 -4.60 -0.24 4.01
C SER A 80 -4.43 -0.57 5.49
N GLN A 81 -5.34 -1.37 6.04
CA GLN A 81 -5.26 -1.86 7.41
C GLN A 81 -4.05 -2.79 7.60
N LEU A 82 -3.86 -3.78 6.72
CA LEU A 82 -2.76 -4.72 6.80
C LEU A 82 -1.40 -4.04 6.70
N GLY A 83 -1.25 -3.05 5.83
CA GLY A 83 -0.01 -2.32 5.63
C GLY A 83 0.50 -1.67 6.92
N VAL A 84 -0.41 -1.06 7.70
CA VAL A 84 -0.05 -0.46 9.00
C VAL A 84 0.22 -1.54 10.05
N ALA A 85 -0.62 -2.57 10.11
CA ALA A 85 -0.48 -3.66 11.07
C ALA A 85 0.85 -4.43 10.91
N LEU A 86 1.28 -4.69 9.67
CA LEU A 86 2.53 -5.40 9.39
C LEU A 86 3.75 -4.59 9.82
N VAL A 87 3.79 -3.29 9.53
CA VAL A 87 4.92 -2.43 9.92
C VAL A 87 4.97 -2.30 11.46
N PHE A 88 3.81 -2.24 12.12
CA PHE A 88 3.76 -2.29 13.59
C PHE A 88 4.22 -3.63 14.15
N MET A 89 3.81 -4.74 13.55
CA MET A 89 4.25 -6.09 13.95
C MET A 89 5.76 -6.28 13.75
N GLU A 90 6.35 -5.69 12.71
CA GLU A 90 7.81 -5.68 12.53
C GLU A 90 8.54 -5.04 13.72
N GLU A 91 8.00 -3.97 14.30
CA GLU A 91 8.54 -3.36 15.52
C GLU A 91 8.41 -4.26 16.74
N MET A 92 7.27 -4.92 16.90
CA MET A 92 7.06 -5.90 17.97
C MET A 92 8.01 -7.11 17.85
N TRP A 93 8.13 -7.68 16.65
CA TRP A 93 9.00 -8.84 16.38
C TRP A 93 10.48 -8.49 16.56
N SER A 94 10.88 -7.27 16.20
CA SER A 94 12.25 -6.79 16.43
C SER A 94 12.53 -6.44 17.91
N ARG A 95 11.53 -6.52 18.79
CA ARG A 95 11.62 -6.10 20.21
C ARG A 95 12.10 -4.65 20.40
N ASN A 96 11.97 -3.82 19.37
CA ASN A 96 12.47 -2.45 19.34
C ASN A 96 11.45 -1.42 19.86
N LEU A 97 10.18 -1.83 19.99
CA LEU A 97 9.10 -0.98 20.49
C LEU A 97 9.43 -0.35 21.87
N GLY A 98 10.04 -1.13 22.77
CA GLY A 98 10.46 -0.64 24.08
C GLY A 98 11.58 0.41 24.01
N GLN A 99 12.54 0.23 23.10
CA GLN A 99 13.63 1.19 22.90
C GLN A 99 13.11 2.51 22.29
N LEU A 100 12.14 2.41 21.38
CA LEU A 100 11.46 3.57 20.79
C LEU A 100 10.73 4.42 21.84
N PHE A 101 10.04 3.81 22.80
CA PHE A 101 9.31 4.55 23.85
C PHE A 101 10.22 5.15 24.93
N VAL A 102 11.44 4.65 25.10
CA VAL A 102 12.45 5.27 25.99
C VAL A 102 13.18 6.41 25.28
N SER A 103 13.24 6.39 23.95
CA SER A 103 13.77 7.49 23.16
C SER A 103 12.84 8.71 23.21
N PRO A 104 13.31 9.93 22.92
CA PRO A 104 12.48 11.15 22.94
C PRO A 104 11.46 11.22 21.79
N LEU A 105 11.01 10.08 21.25
CA LEU A 105 10.10 9.96 20.12
C LEU A 105 8.64 9.97 20.58
N ARG A 106 7.81 10.77 19.91
CA ARG A 106 6.38 10.89 20.27
C ARG A 106 5.56 9.76 19.63
N PRO A 107 4.48 9.30 20.28
CA PRO A 107 3.56 8.32 19.67
C PRO A 107 2.99 8.79 18.32
N THR A 108 2.74 10.09 18.15
CA THR A 108 2.26 10.66 16.88
C THR A 108 3.31 10.60 15.77
N GLU A 109 4.60 10.77 16.11
CA GLU A 109 5.71 10.61 15.15
C GLU A 109 5.85 9.13 14.72
N LEU A 110 5.64 8.20 15.65
CA LEU A 110 5.60 6.77 15.34
C LEU A 110 4.45 6.46 14.37
N VAL A 111 3.22 6.88 14.69
CA VAL A 111 2.05 6.66 13.82
C VAL A 111 2.27 7.27 12.43
N ALA A 112 2.80 8.50 12.36
CA ALA A 112 3.11 9.13 11.07
C ALA A 112 4.15 8.33 10.27
N ALA A 113 5.19 7.79 10.91
CA ALA A 113 6.18 6.95 10.26
C ALA A 113 5.58 5.62 9.75
N LEU A 114 4.73 4.98 10.56
CA LEU A 114 4.04 3.73 10.18
C LEU A 114 3.09 3.95 8.99
N LEU A 115 2.32 5.04 9.01
CA LEU A 115 1.43 5.43 7.90
C LEU A 115 2.22 5.75 6.63
N THR A 116 3.33 6.47 6.76
CA THR A 116 4.20 6.79 5.61
C THR A 116 4.79 5.51 5.01
N MET A 117 5.24 4.57 5.85
CA MET A 117 5.79 3.30 5.39
C MET A 117 4.72 2.40 4.75
N SER A 118 3.51 2.34 5.31
CA SER A 118 2.41 1.58 4.71
C SER A 118 2.02 2.14 3.35
N LEU A 119 1.99 3.47 3.20
CA LEU A 119 1.74 4.13 1.92
C LEU A 119 2.82 3.76 0.89
N ILE A 120 4.10 3.83 1.26
CA ILE A 120 5.21 3.44 0.39
C ILE A 120 5.07 1.98 -0.07
N ARG A 121 4.77 1.06 0.86
CA ARG A 121 4.55 -0.36 0.53
C ARG A 121 3.38 -0.55 -0.43
N THR A 122 2.27 0.16 -0.19
CA THR A 122 1.10 0.11 -1.07
C THR A 122 1.41 0.64 -2.46
N VAL A 123 2.15 1.76 -2.57
CA VAL A 123 2.58 2.31 -3.87
C VAL A 123 3.50 1.33 -4.61
N ILE A 124 4.42 0.66 -3.92
CA ILE A 124 5.28 -0.35 -4.54
C ILE A 124 4.46 -1.55 -5.01
N GLY A 125 3.56 -2.07 -4.17
CA GLY A 125 2.74 -3.24 -4.52
C GLY A 125 1.75 -2.97 -5.65
N VAL A 126 0.95 -1.89 -5.52
CA VAL A 126 -0.05 -1.49 -6.52
C VAL A 126 0.60 -0.95 -7.78
N GLY A 127 1.63 -0.10 -7.66
CA GLY A 127 2.38 0.42 -8.81
C GLY A 127 3.08 -0.70 -9.58
N GLY A 128 3.67 -1.66 -8.87
CA GLY A 128 4.25 -2.86 -9.49
C GLY A 128 3.21 -3.70 -10.23
N ALA A 129 2.04 -3.94 -9.62
CA ALA A 129 0.95 -4.65 -10.26
C ALA A 129 0.41 -3.91 -11.50
N ALA A 130 0.26 -2.58 -11.42
CA ALA A 130 -0.18 -1.75 -12.55
C ALA A 130 0.80 -1.83 -13.73
N LEU A 131 2.12 -1.79 -13.46
CA LEU A 131 3.14 -1.95 -14.51
C LEU A 131 3.07 -3.31 -15.21
N ILE A 132 2.74 -4.38 -14.48
CA ILE A 132 2.56 -5.73 -15.04
C ILE A 132 1.23 -5.85 -15.82
N ALA A 133 0.20 -5.11 -15.41
CA ALA A 133 -1.10 -5.15 -16.07
C ALA A 133 -1.10 -4.50 -17.46
N ILE A 134 -0.28 -3.47 -17.67
CA ILE A 134 -0.14 -2.77 -18.97
C ILE A 134 0.12 -3.75 -20.12
N PRO A 135 1.16 -4.61 -20.09
CA PRO A 135 1.41 -5.56 -21.17
C PRO A 135 0.40 -6.72 -21.24
N LEU A 136 -0.26 -7.07 -20.14
CA LEU A 136 -1.17 -8.23 -20.12
C LEU A 136 -2.55 -7.93 -20.71
N PHE A 137 -3.05 -6.71 -20.53
CA PHE A 137 -4.42 -6.35 -20.89
C PHE A 137 -4.52 -5.36 -22.06
N ASP A 138 -3.39 -4.87 -22.58
CA ASP A 138 -3.28 -3.80 -23.60
C ASP A 138 -4.10 -2.54 -23.28
N TYR A 139 -4.58 -2.45 -22.03
CA TYR A 139 -5.41 -1.38 -21.49
C TYR A 139 -4.47 -0.43 -20.75
N SER A 140 -3.85 0.47 -21.51
CA SER A 140 -3.03 1.52 -20.93
C SER A 140 -3.91 2.41 -20.06
N ILE A 141 -3.65 2.48 -18.76
CA ILE A 141 -4.27 3.49 -17.87
C ILE A 141 -4.02 4.91 -18.42
N PHE A 142 -2.96 5.09 -19.22
CA PHE A 142 -2.62 6.33 -19.90
C PHE A 142 -3.39 6.56 -21.22
N SER A 143 -4.08 5.56 -21.78
CA SER A 143 -5.00 5.77 -22.93
C SER A 143 -6.39 6.22 -22.51
N LEU A 144 -6.74 6.13 -21.22
CA LEU A 144 -7.97 6.72 -20.66
C LEU A 144 -7.98 8.26 -20.70
N GLY A 145 -6.84 8.90 -21.02
CA GLY A 145 -6.73 10.35 -21.22
C GLY A 145 -6.76 11.18 -19.92
N LEU A 146 -6.99 12.49 -20.08
CA LEU A 146 -7.15 13.51 -19.03
C LEU A 146 -8.35 13.42 -18.06
N PRO A 147 -9.27 12.43 -18.04
CA PRO A 147 -10.32 12.36 -17.02
C PRO A 147 -9.83 12.14 -15.59
N LEU A 148 -8.56 11.79 -15.38
CA LEU A 148 -7.99 11.66 -14.02
C LEU A 148 -7.59 13.02 -13.39
N ILE A 149 -7.59 14.10 -14.19
CA ILE A 149 -7.20 15.45 -13.75
C ILE A 149 -8.44 16.38 -13.62
N ALA A 150 -9.61 15.96 -14.12
CA ALA A 150 -10.85 16.74 -14.11
C ALA A 150 -11.78 16.36 -12.94
#